data_AF-A0A7C5QE56-F1
#
_entry.id   AF-A0A7C5QE56-F1
#
_cell.length_a   1.000
_cell.length_b   1.000
_cell.length_c   1.000
_cell.angle_alpha   90.00
_cell.angle_beta   90.00
_cell.angle_gamma   90.00
#
_symmetry.space_group_name_H-M   'P 1'
#
loop_
_entity.id
_entity.type
_entity.pdbx_description
1 polymer ?
#
loop_
_entity_poly.entity_id
_entity_poly.type
_entity_poly.pdbx_seq_one_letter_code
_entity_poly.pdbx_strand_id
1 'polypeptide(L)'
;MVSCQVCGESVPYVLLRMDIPRCLRGHELGVWVHCNNQSEKHVYLKIDEGGCPYCGDKSYTRMSRGLRVKCLHTGPSGPCIAPYYSWFEDGPPCHMNHLSKIMLVETKA
;
A
#
# COMPACT_ATOMS: atom_id res chain seq x y z
N MET A 1 -10.39 -0.29 -6.02
CA MET A 1 -11.02 0.68 -5.10
C MET A 1 -11.05 0.04 -3.72
N VAL A 2 -10.78 0.80 -2.66
CA VAL A 2 -10.90 0.30 -1.28
C VAL A 2 -12.29 0.69 -0.77
N SER A 3 -13.05 -0.26 -0.23
CA SER A 3 -14.36 0.00 0.36
C SER A 3 -14.23 0.14 1.87
N CYS A 4 -14.90 1.13 2.45
CA CYS A 4 -14.98 1.29 3.90
C CYS A 4 -15.77 0.13 4.50
N GLN A 5 -15.19 -0.61 5.44
CA GLN A 5 -15.85 -1.74 6.09
C GLN A 5 -16.99 -1.30 7.04
N VAL A 6 -17.03 -0.03 7.44
CA VAL A 6 -18.05 0.51 8.34
C VAL A 6 -19.28 0.99 7.58
N CYS A 7 -19.10 1.83 6.56
CA CYS A 7 -20.22 2.44 5.83
C CYS A 7 -20.41 1.93 4.38
N GLY A 8 -19.54 1.04 3.90
CA GLY A 8 -19.62 0.46 2.55
C GLY A 8 -19.23 1.39 1.40
N GLU A 9 -18.97 2.68 1.67
CA GLU A 9 -18.62 3.65 0.64
C GLU A 9 -17.27 3.33 -0.01
N SER A 10 -17.21 3.51 -1.34
CA SER A 10 -15.95 3.45 -2.08
C SER A 10 -15.09 4.66 -1.73
N VAL A 11 -13.85 4.39 -1.31
CA VAL A 11 -12.92 5.41 -0.85
C VAL A 11 -12.07 5.88 -2.04
N PRO A 12 -12.08 7.19 -2.36
CA PRO A 12 -11.18 7.76 -3.36
C PRO A 12 -9.72 7.55 -3.00
N TYR A 13 -8.89 7.27 -4.01
CA TYR A 13 -7.47 6.98 -3.83
C TYR A 13 -6.70 8.11 -3.10
N VAL A 14 -7.14 9.36 -3.26
CA VAL A 14 -6.53 10.51 -2.58
C VAL A 14 -6.63 10.42 -1.05
N LEU A 15 -7.71 9.84 -0.51
CA LEU A 15 -7.89 9.68 0.94
C LEU A 15 -7.05 8.52 1.50
N LEU A 16 -6.56 7.64 0.63
CA LEU A 16 -5.63 6.58 0.99
C LEU A 16 -4.20 7.07 1.17
N ARG A 17 -3.91 8.34 0.86
CA ARG A 17 -2.56 8.94 0.93
C ARG A 17 -2.16 9.42 2.32
N MET A 18 -2.92 9.07 3.34
CA MET A 18 -2.65 9.42 4.74
C MET A 18 -2.06 8.24 5.49
N ASP A 19 -1.34 8.51 6.57
CA ASP A 19 -0.79 7.48 7.46
C ASP A 19 -1.88 6.55 8.01
N ILE A 20 -2.99 7.17 8.40
CA ILE A 20 -4.23 6.51 8.82
C ILE A 20 -5.34 6.95 7.85
N PRO A 21 -5.55 6.24 6.74
CA PRO A 21 -6.60 6.55 5.79
C PRO A 21 -7.99 6.54 6.44
N ARG A 22 -8.83 7.48 6.02
CA ARG A 22 -10.21 7.60 6.47
C ARG A 22 -11.17 7.71 5.28
N CYS A 23 -12.38 7.19 5.40
CA CYS A 23 -13.41 7.46 4.40
C CYS A 23 -13.92 8.90 4.52
N LEU A 24 -14.79 9.33 3.59
CA LEU A 24 -15.39 10.66 3.58
C LEU A 24 -16.18 10.98 4.86
N ARG A 25 -16.67 9.95 5.56
CA ARG A 25 -17.38 10.06 6.84
C ARG A 25 -16.45 10.01 8.05
N GLY A 26 -15.14 9.92 7.85
CA GLY A 26 -14.14 9.93 8.92
C GLY A 26 -13.84 8.58 9.57
N HIS A 27 -14.44 7.47 9.12
CA HIS A 27 -14.10 6.13 9.63
C HIS A 27 -12.70 5.71 9.19
N GLU A 28 -11.91 5.21 10.13
CA GLU A 28 -10.59 4.65 9.83
C GLU A 28 -10.69 3.40 8.98
N LEU A 29 -9.80 3.30 7.99
CA LEU A 29 -9.80 2.20 7.02
C LEU A 29 -8.72 1.18 7.33
N GLY A 30 -7.78 1.49 8.22
CA GLY A 30 -6.66 0.66 8.56
C GLY A 30 -5.35 1.45 8.65
N VAL A 31 -4.25 0.72 8.75
CA VAL A 31 -2.90 1.28 8.77
C VAL A 31 -2.07 0.72 7.62
N TRP A 32 -1.25 1.57 7.01
CA TRP A 32 -0.34 1.11 5.97
C TRP A 32 0.84 0.36 6.59
N VAL A 33 1.07 -0.84 6.07
CA VAL A 33 2.15 -1.72 6.54
C VAL A 33 2.87 -2.31 5.34
N HIS A 34 4.08 -2.79 5.54
CA HIS A 34 4.72 -3.71 4.61
C HIS A 34 4.91 -5.08 5.25
N CYS A 35 4.81 -6.15 4.46
CA CYS A 35 5.14 -7.48 4.95
C CYS A 35 6.66 -7.60 5.21
N ASN A 36 7.04 -8.55 6.07
CA ASN A 36 8.43 -8.84 6.40
C ASN A 36 9.00 -10.04 5.62
N ASN A 37 8.37 -10.40 4.50
CA ASN A 37 8.86 -11.47 3.64
C ASN A 37 10.25 -11.11 3.08
N GLN A 38 11.19 -12.04 3.19
CA GLN A 38 12.58 -11.83 2.78
C GLN A 38 12.76 -11.77 1.26
N SER A 39 11.89 -12.44 0.49
CA SER A 39 11.99 -12.50 -0.96
C SER A 39 11.44 -11.24 -1.63
N GLU A 40 10.34 -10.69 -1.09
CA GLU A 40 9.69 -9.52 -1.68
C GLU A 40 8.80 -8.83 -0.62
N LYS A 41 9.08 -7.56 -0.31
CA LYS A 41 8.33 -6.77 0.66
C LYS A 41 7.26 -5.94 -0.04
N HIS A 42 5.99 -6.08 0.38
CA HIS A 42 4.84 -5.42 -0.26
C HIS A 42 4.12 -4.53 0.73
N VAL A 43 3.69 -3.38 0.25
CA VAL A 43 2.85 -2.44 1.01
C VAL A 43 1.38 -2.78 0.81
N TYR A 44 0.63 -2.84 1.90
CA TYR A 44 -0.81 -3.07 1.88
C TYR A 44 -1.48 -2.37 3.06
N LEU A 45 -2.79 -2.12 2.93
CA LEU A 45 -3.60 -1.54 3.99
C LEU A 45 -4.09 -2.67 4.91
N LYS A 46 -3.64 -2.67 6.17
CA LYS A 46 -4.05 -3.65 7.17
C LYS A 46 -5.29 -3.15 7.90
N ILE A 47 -6.38 -3.90 7.77
CA ILE A 47 -7.70 -3.58 8.34
C ILE A 47 -8.02 -4.51 9.52
N ASP A 48 -7.61 -5.77 9.43
CA ASP A 48 -7.88 -6.83 10.39
C ASP A 48 -6.59 -7.60 10.76
N GLU A 49 -6.73 -8.68 11.53
CA GLU A 49 -5.61 -9.56 11.88
C GLU A 49 -5.12 -10.47 10.73
N GLY A 50 -5.66 -10.29 9.52
CA GLY A 50 -5.28 -11.01 8.32
C GLY A 50 -3.82 -10.80 7.90
N GLY A 51 -3.32 -11.76 7.12
CA GLY A 51 -1.99 -11.70 6.50
C GLY A 51 -1.96 -10.81 5.26
N CYS A 52 -0.76 -10.58 4.74
CA CYS A 52 -0.55 -9.87 3.49
C CYS A 52 -1.36 -10.52 2.35
N PRO A 53 -2.16 -9.75 1.59
CA PRO A 53 -3.00 -10.30 0.52
C PRO A 53 -2.19 -10.88 -0.65
N TYR A 54 -0.90 -10.59 -0.74
CA TYR A 54 -0.04 -11.04 -1.84
C TYR A 54 0.76 -12.31 -1.52
N CYS A 55 1.22 -12.46 -0.28
CA CYS A 55 2.11 -13.57 0.10
C CYS A 55 1.63 -14.35 1.33
N GLY A 56 0.52 -13.94 1.95
CA GLY A 56 -0.05 -14.58 3.14
C GLY A 56 0.73 -14.34 4.44
N ASP A 57 1.86 -13.63 4.39
CA ASP A 57 2.71 -13.37 5.54
C ASP A 57 1.95 -12.55 6.60
N LYS A 58 1.98 -13.02 7.85
CA LYS A 58 1.33 -12.34 8.98
C LYS A 58 2.26 -11.33 9.67
N SER A 59 3.56 -11.42 9.43
CA SER A 59 4.56 -10.51 9.95
C SER A 59 4.58 -9.24 9.11
N TYR A 60 4.41 -8.12 9.77
CA TYR A 60 4.38 -6.81 9.12
C TYR A 60 5.12 -5.78 9.95
N THR A 61 5.51 -4.70 9.27
CA THR A 61 6.07 -3.50 9.87
C THR A 61 5.25 -2.30 9.39
N ARG A 62 4.98 -1.35 10.29
CA ARG A 62 4.27 -0.12 9.91
C ARG A 62 5.11 0.70 8.97
N MET A 63 4.47 1.25 7.93
CA MET A 63 5.14 2.17 7.02
C MET A 63 5.48 3.46 7.75
N SER A 64 6.66 4.02 7.51
CA SER A 64 7.03 5.37 7.91
C SER A 64 7.04 6.30 6.70
N ARG A 65 6.86 7.59 6.97
CA ARG A 65 7.01 8.66 5.96
C ARG A 65 8.44 8.64 5.41
N GLY A 66 8.57 8.82 4.08
CA GLY A 66 9.85 8.88 3.39
C GLY A 66 10.42 7.53 2.94
N LEU A 67 9.76 6.40 3.26
CA LEU A 67 10.19 5.09 2.78
C LEU A 67 10.14 5.00 1.26
N ARG A 68 11.23 4.55 0.64
CA ARG A 68 11.29 4.39 -0.81
C ARG A 68 10.51 3.16 -1.25
N VAL A 69 9.62 3.36 -2.22
CA VAL A 69 8.79 2.30 -2.79
C VAL A 69 8.76 2.36 -4.32
N LYS A 70 8.30 1.28 -4.95
CA LYS A 70 8.13 1.17 -6.40
C LYS A 70 6.84 0.43 -6.75
N CYS A 71 6.15 0.88 -7.80
CA CYS A 71 5.01 0.16 -8.37
C CYS A 71 5.48 -1.07 -9.17
N LEU A 72 4.79 -2.19 -8.98
CA LEU A 72 4.93 -3.42 -9.75
C LEU A 72 3.55 -3.84 -10.28
N HIS A 73 3.47 -4.35 -11.50
CA HIS A 73 2.26 -5.02 -11.95
C HIS A 73 2.16 -6.41 -11.31
N THR A 74 0.97 -6.80 -10.85
CA THR A 74 0.74 -8.17 -10.36
C THR A 74 0.71 -9.23 -11.48
N GLY A 75 0.69 -8.78 -12.75
CA GLY A 75 0.77 -9.64 -13.94
C GLY A 75 2.19 -9.77 -14.51
N PRO A 76 2.39 -10.51 -15.62
CA PRO A 76 3.69 -10.78 -16.22
C PRO A 76 4.39 -9.54 -16.82
N SER A 77 3.77 -8.37 -16.74
CA SER A 77 4.21 -7.10 -17.33
C SER A 77 5.45 -6.49 -16.66
N GLY A 78 5.94 -7.06 -15.56
CA GLY A 78 7.14 -6.58 -14.87
C GLY A 78 6.91 -5.30 -14.02
N PRO A 79 7.98 -4.65 -13.55
CA PRO A 79 7.89 -3.42 -12.77
C PRO A 79 7.23 -2.29 -13.59
N CYS A 80 6.38 -1.49 -12.94
CA CYS A 80 5.78 -0.32 -13.58
C CYS A 80 6.90 0.64 -14.02
N ILE A 81 6.72 1.34 -15.15
CA ILE A 81 7.68 2.35 -15.67
C ILE A 81 7.74 3.60 -14.77
N ALA A 82 6.88 3.69 -13.76
CA ALA A 82 6.86 4.78 -12.79
C ALA A 82 8.19 4.89 -12.01
N PRO A 83 8.62 6.12 -11.68
CA PRO A 83 9.79 6.34 -10.84
C PRO A 83 9.58 5.79 -9.43
N TYR A 84 10.69 5.67 -8.69
CA TYR A 84 10.64 5.50 -7.25
C TYR A 84 9.97 6.70 -6.60
N TYR A 85 9.29 6.47 -5.48
CA TYR A 85 8.63 7.52 -4.72
C TYR A 85 8.82 7.31 -3.22
N SER A 86 8.81 8.41 -2.49
CA SER A 86 8.82 8.45 -1.04
C SER A 86 7.40 8.32 -0.50
N TRP A 87 7.18 7.27 0.29
CA TRP A 87 5.89 6.95 0.88
C TRP A 87 5.39 8.10 1.77
N PHE A 88 4.11 8.47 1.62
CA PHE A 88 3.47 9.64 2.26
C PHE A 88 4.08 11.03 1.97
N GLU A 89 5.17 11.14 1.21
CA GLU A 89 5.74 12.44 0.81
C GLU A 89 5.32 12.80 -0.61
N ASP A 90 5.62 11.92 -1.57
CA ASP A 90 5.26 12.10 -2.98
C ASP A 90 3.83 11.64 -3.26
N GLY A 91 3.28 10.83 -2.35
CA GLY A 91 2.06 10.07 -2.53
C GLY A 91 2.21 8.94 -3.56
N PRO A 92 1.33 7.94 -3.54
CA PRO A 92 1.36 6.90 -4.57
C PRO A 92 0.96 7.47 -5.94
N PRO A 93 1.59 6.99 -7.04
CA PRO A 93 1.38 7.52 -8.37
C PRO A 93 -0.10 7.46 -8.79
N CYS A 94 -0.58 8.53 -9.44
CA CYS A 94 -1.96 8.69 -9.92
C CYS A 94 -2.43 7.60 -10.90
N HIS A 95 -1.51 6.79 -11.45
CA HIS A 95 -1.80 5.69 -12.37
C HIS A 95 -1.93 4.32 -11.69
N MET A 96 -1.88 4.28 -10.36
CA MET A 96 -2.09 3.03 -9.64
C MET A 96 -3.53 2.54 -9.82
N ASN A 97 -3.66 1.33 -10.39
CA ASN A 97 -4.92 0.63 -10.52
C ASN A 97 -4.97 -0.59 -9.58
N HIS A 98 -6.09 -1.32 -9.58
CA HIS A 98 -6.28 -2.49 -8.72
C HIS A 98 -5.34 -3.67 -9.02
N LEU A 99 -4.57 -3.63 -10.12
CA LEU A 99 -3.56 -4.62 -10.51
C LEU A 99 -2.13 -4.16 -10.19
N SER A 100 -1.99 -3.04 -9.48
CA SER A 100 -0.71 -2.48 -9.07
C SER A 100 -0.39 -2.90 -7.65
N LYS A 101 0.76 -3.55 -7.47
CA LYS A 101 1.38 -3.89 -6.20
C LYS A 101 2.44 -2.85 -5.87
N ILE A 102 2.54 -2.47 -4.61
CA ILE A 102 3.59 -1.53 -4.17
C ILE A 102 4.66 -2.34 -3.45
N MET A 103 5.89 -2.27 -3.95
CA MET A 103 7.04 -2.90 -3.33
C MET A 103 7.83 -1.89 -2.51
N LEU A 104 8.30 -2.34 -1.34
CA LEU A 104 9.32 -1.62 -0.61
C LEU A 104 10.66 -1.82 -1.32
N VAL A 105 11.42 -0.73 -1.48
CA VAL A 105 12.73 -0.77 -2.10
C VAL A 105 13.76 -0.75 -0.99
N GLU A 106 14.38 -1.90 -0.76
CA GLU A 106 15.54 -1.96 0.13
C GLU A 106 16.66 -1.15 -0.50
N THR A 107 16.94 0.00 0.11
CA THR A 107 18.17 0.72 -0.16
C THR A 107 19.26 -0.13 0.49
N LYS A 108 20.05 -0.85 -0.33
CA LYS A 108 21.30 -1.41 0.16
C LYS A 108 22.12 -0.23 0.68
N ALA A 109 22.35 -0.22 1.99
CA ALA A 109 23.31 0.66 2.64
C ALA A 109 24.73 0.36 2.14
#